data_AF-A0A836UBA3-F1
#
_entry.id   AF-A0A836UBA3-F1
#
_cell.length_a   1.000
_cell.length_b   1.000
_cell.length_c   1.000
_cell.angle_alpha   90.00
_cell.angle_beta   90.00
_cell.angle_gamma   90.00
#
_symmetry.space_group_name_H-M   'P 1'
#
loop_
_entity.id
_entity.type
_entity.pdbx_description
1 polymer ?
#
loop_
_entity_poly.entity_id
_entity_poly.type
_entity_poly.pdbx_seq_one_letter_code
_entity_poly.pdbx_strand_id
1 'polypeptide(L)'
;MPLVPISTGTNNVFPQMVEGTLAGIAAGSIAAGVDGIDAAVTRCKRLDIFVDDEWVDMALIDAAVSTEMFVGARAVWNMDTVEEVFLTRAEPTSIGISAVGARLRPVSIDEPFGLRIRLGKGDGPTARLVKAPIAPGMVPVVSVSEWAVLQPGERWLIERRPGTIALDGEREVTLLPGRKVEIALTLDGPNVVDVAMTLRLLAPKTDEDE
;
A
#
# COMPACT_ATOMS: atom_id res chain seq x y z
N MET A 1 17.84 8.36 0.38
CA MET A 1 18.39 7.40 1.35
C MET A 1 17.43 6.21 1.45
N PRO A 2 17.93 4.97 1.60
CA PRO A 2 17.10 3.80 1.88
C PRO A 2 16.42 3.88 3.24
N LEU A 3 15.23 3.28 3.36
CA LEU A 3 14.43 3.19 4.58
C LEU A 3 14.51 1.79 5.18
N VAL A 4 14.59 1.70 6.50
CA VAL A 4 14.45 0.45 7.26
C VAL A 4 13.15 0.56 8.06
N PRO A 5 12.01 0.05 7.55
CA PRO A 5 10.72 0.24 8.20
C PRO A 5 10.53 -0.83 9.28
N ILE A 6 10.42 -0.41 10.54
CA ILE A 6 10.34 -1.30 11.71
C ILE A 6 8.94 -1.21 12.32
N SER A 7 8.31 -2.37 12.57
CA SER A 7 7.00 -2.42 13.20
C SER A 7 7.15 -2.48 14.72
N THR A 8 6.48 -1.58 15.43
CA THR A 8 6.40 -1.58 16.90
C THR A 8 5.06 -2.11 17.41
N GLY A 9 4.38 -2.97 16.64
CA GLY A 9 3.12 -3.61 17.03
C GLY A 9 1.85 -3.07 16.38
N THR A 10 1.96 -2.31 15.28
CA THR A 10 0.80 -1.85 14.49
C THR A 10 0.50 -2.83 13.34
N ASN A 11 -0.77 -2.94 12.94
CA ASN A 11 -1.22 -3.78 11.80
C ASN A 11 -0.92 -3.16 10.42
N ASN A 12 0.12 -2.32 10.30
CA ASN A 12 0.51 -1.74 9.02
C ASN A 12 1.31 -2.78 8.23
N VAL A 13 1.03 -2.90 6.94
CA VAL A 13 1.70 -3.84 6.03
C VAL A 13 3.06 -3.30 5.54
N PHE A 14 3.33 -1.99 5.71
CA PHE A 14 4.62 -1.36 5.39
C PHE A 14 5.81 -1.85 6.21
N PRO A 15 5.78 -1.76 7.54
CA PRO A 15 6.94 -2.12 8.35
C PRO A 15 7.16 -3.63 8.52
N GLN A 16 8.43 -4.02 8.60
CA GLN A 16 8.83 -5.39 8.91
C GLN A 16 8.78 -5.61 10.44
N MET A 17 8.26 -6.77 10.88
CA MET A 17 8.37 -7.19 12.28
C MET A 17 9.79 -7.68 12.52
N VAL A 18 10.65 -6.77 12.96
CA VAL A 18 12.08 -7.02 13.14
C VAL A 18 12.55 -6.44 14.46
N GLU A 19 13.48 -7.13 15.10
CA GLU A 19 14.12 -6.65 16.33
C GLU A 19 15.08 -5.49 15.98
N GLY A 20 15.12 -4.45 16.83
CA GLY A 20 15.81 -3.20 16.54
C GLY A 20 17.32 -3.34 16.35
N THR A 21 17.97 -4.28 17.02
CA THR A 21 19.40 -4.58 16.85
C THR A 21 19.68 -5.10 15.44
N LEU A 22 18.86 -6.02 14.95
CA LEU A 22 18.98 -6.56 13.59
C LEU A 22 18.78 -5.47 12.54
N ALA A 23 17.77 -4.62 12.73
CA ALA A 23 17.53 -3.47 11.87
C ALA A 23 18.70 -2.48 11.88
N GLY A 24 19.30 -2.23 13.06
CA GLY A 24 20.48 -1.38 13.22
C GLY A 24 21.72 -1.94 12.52
N ILE A 25 21.96 -3.25 12.60
CA ILE A 25 23.05 -3.91 11.86
C ILE A 25 22.86 -3.75 10.35
N ALA A 26 21.65 -4.00 9.84
CA ALA A 26 21.36 -3.83 8.42
C ALA A 26 21.52 -2.36 7.97
N ALA A 27 20.93 -1.42 8.71
CA ALA A 27 21.05 0.02 8.45
C ALA A 27 22.51 0.49 8.44
N GLY A 28 23.29 0.09 9.45
CA GLY A 28 24.69 0.45 9.59
C GLY A 28 25.56 -0.14 8.46
N SER A 29 25.26 -1.36 8.04
CA SER A 29 25.99 -2.01 6.94
C SER A 29 25.72 -1.30 5.61
N ILE A 30 24.46 -0.95 5.33
CA ILE A 30 24.07 -0.17 4.14
C ILE A 30 24.74 1.21 4.17
N ALA A 31 24.71 1.89 5.31
CA ALA A 31 25.34 3.20 5.46
C ALA A 31 26.87 3.16 5.31
N ALA A 32 27.50 2.06 5.71
CA ALA A 32 28.93 1.83 5.56
C ALA A 32 29.35 1.45 4.13
N GLY A 33 28.39 1.17 3.23
CA GLY A 33 28.68 0.77 1.86
C GLY A 33 29.37 -0.59 1.76
N VAL A 34 28.96 -1.55 2.60
CA VAL A 34 29.49 -2.93 2.52
C VAL A 34 29.19 -3.49 1.12
N ASP A 35 30.17 -4.12 0.50
CA ASP A 35 29.99 -4.64 -0.85
C ASP A 35 28.96 -5.78 -0.91
N GLY A 36 28.11 -5.76 -1.93
CA GLY A 36 27.16 -6.84 -2.24
C GLY A 36 25.82 -6.79 -1.50
N ILE A 37 25.66 -5.95 -0.46
CA ILE A 37 24.38 -5.83 0.26
C ILE A 37 23.35 -4.92 -0.42
N ASP A 38 23.73 -4.19 -1.48
CA ASP A 38 22.79 -3.39 -2.29
C ASP A 38 21.66 -4.24 -2.89
N ALA A 39 21.89 -5.53 -3.09
CA ALA A 39 20.86 -6.49 -3.53
C ALA A 39 19.72 -6.68 -2.51
N ALA A 40 19.92 -6.27 -1.24
CA ALA A 40 18.88 -6.25 -0.22
C ALA A 40 18.06 -4.95 -0.20
N VAL A 41 18.33 -4.01 -1.12
CA VAL A 41 17.60 -2.75 -1.23
C VAL A 41 16.68 -2.80 -2.44
N THR A 42 15.37 -2.82 -2.17
CA THR A 42 14.35 -2.84 -3.22
C THR A 42 13.63 -1.52 -3.29
N ARG A 43 13.38 -1.04 -4.50
CA ARG A 43 12.56 0.15 -4.70
C ARG A 43 11.08 -0.22 -4.61
N CYS A 44 10.36 0.35 -3.66
CA CYS A 44 8.95 0.02 -3.48
C CYS A 44 8.04 0.78 -4.44
N LYS A 45 6.81 0.30 -4.57
CA LYS A 45 5.72 1.00 -5.26
C LYS A 45 5.19 2.15 -4.42
N ARG A 46 4.55 3.12 -5.06
CA ARG A 46 3.68 4.11 -4.41
C ARG A 46 2.51 4.51 -5.32
N LEU A 47 1.49 5.10 -4.72
CA LEU A 47 0.39 5.79 -5.39
C LEU A 47 0.68 7.28 -5.36
N ASP A 48 0.68 7.92 -6.52
CA ASP A 48 0.79 9.36 -6.67
C ASP A 48 -0.59 9.98 -6.87
N ILE A 49 -0.88 11.05 -6.14
CA ILE A 49 -2.14 11.79 -6.21
C ILE A 49 -1.91 13.08 -7.00
N PHE A 50 -2.74 13.31 -8.00
CA PHE A 50 -2.70 14.49 -8.84
C PHE A 50 -3.99 15.29 -8.71
N VAL A 51 -3.89 16.61 -8.59
CA VAL A 51 -5.02 17.55 -8.63
C VAL A 51 -4.75 18.57 -9.73
N ASP A 52 -5.65 18.66 -10.71
CA ASP A 52 -5.49 19.49 -11.91
C ASP A 52 -4.11 19.27 -12.58
N ASP A 53 -3.73 17.99 -12.72
CA ASP A 53 -2.48 17.51 -13.30
C ASP A 53 -1.19 17.83 -12.49
N GLU A 54 -1.31 18.51 -11.34
CA GLU A 54 -0.20 18.75 -10.41
C GLU A 54 -0.12 17.64 -9.36
N TRP A 55 1.07 17.13 -9.09
CA TRP A 55 1.31 16.18 -8.00
C TRP A 55 1.14 16.89 -6.65
N VAL A 56 0.33 16.32 -5.74
CA VAL A 56 0.03 16.94 -4.44
C VAL A 56 0.45 16.11 -3.24
N ASP A 57 0.39 14.78 -3.33
CA ASP A 57 0.78 13.86 -2.24
C ASP A 57 0.94 12.43 -2.79
N MET A 58 1.33 11.50 -1.92
CA MET A 58 1.50 10.09 -2.22
C MET A 58 1.07 9.16 -1.07
N ALA A 59 0.80 7.90 -1.41
CA ALA A 59 0.61 6.80 -0.46
C ALA A 59 1.52 5.61 -0.78
N LEU A 60 2.06 4.95 0.23
CA LEU A 60 2.93 3.77 0.06
C LEU A 60 2.14 2.46 -0.03
N ILE A 61 1.00 2.39 0.64
CA ILE A 61 0.19 1.18 0.78
C ILE A 61 -1.13 1.35 0.07
N ASP A 62 -1.93 2.32 0.52
CA ASP A 62 -3.29 2.47 0.08
C ASP A 62 -3.76 3.92 0.05
N ALA A 63 -4.67 4.17 -0.88
CA ALA A 63 -5.43 5.41 -0.97
C ALA A 63 -6.93 5.06 -1.02
N ALA A 64 -7.68 5.50 -0.01
CA ALA A 64 -9.11 5.24 0.12
C ALA A 64 -9.91 6.52 -0.15
N VAL A 65 -10.77 6.47 -1.16
CA VAL A 65 -11.69 7.55 -1.53
C VAL A 65 -12.96 7.42 -0.70
N SER A 66 -13.29 8.49 0.03
CA SER A 66 -14.49 8.58 0.88
C SER A 66 -15.35 9.80 0.52
N THR A 67 -16.65 9.66 0.74
CA THR A 67 -17.64 10.75 0.61
C THR A 67 -17.59 11.76 1.76
N GLU A 68 -16.91 11.43 2.86
CA GLU A 68 -16.78 12.34 3.99
C GLU A 68 -15.78 13.47 3.69
N MET A 69 -16.12 14.68 4.12
CA MET A 69 -15.31 15.89 3.92
C MET A 69 -14.26 16.12 5.01
N PHE A 70 -14.35 15.40 6.12
CA PHE A 70 -13.43 15.50 7.25
C PHE A 70 -13.27 14.12 7.87
N VAL A 71 -12.13 13.50 7.63
CA VAL A 71 -11.78 12.25 8.30
C VAL A 71 -11.00 12.65 9.56
N GLY A 72 -11.70 13.01 10.63
CA GLY A 72 -11.05 13.15 11.93
C GLY A 72 -10.22 11.88 12.25
N ALA A 73 -9.21 11.98 13.11
CA ALA A 73 -8.19 10.94 13.40
C ALA A 73 -8.71 9.53 13.83
N ARG A 74 -10.03 9.27 13.76
CA ARG A 74 -10.71 8.02 14.09
C ARG A 74 -11.70 7.51 13.02
N ALA A 75 -11.86 8.16 11.87
CA ALA A 75 -12.94 7.84 10.91
C ALA A 75 -12.53 7.03 9.66
N VAL A 76 -11.24 6.76 9.44
CA VAL A 76 -10.71 6.10 8.20
C VAL A 76 -11.30 4.70 7.92
N TRP A 77 -11.91 4.05 8.91
CA TRP A 77 -12.32 2.64 8.82
C TRP A 77 -13.82 2.42 8.64
N ASN A 78 -14.61 3.47 8.43
CA ASN A 78 -16.02 3.29 8.09
C ASN A 78 -16.18 2.87 6.62
N MET A 79 -16.20 1.56 6.39
CA MET A 79 -16.41 0.97 5.05
C MET A 79 -17.68 1.46 4.35
N ASP A 80 -18.69 1.95 5.09
CA ASP A 80 -19.92 2.46 4.49
C ASP A 80 -19.69 3.79 3.75
N THR A 81 -18.59 4.49 4.05
CA THR A 81 -18.24 5.79 3.46
C THR A 81 -17.20 5.69 2.35
N VAL A 82 -16.45 4.58 2.33
CA VAL A 82 -15.41 4.29 1.36
C VAL A 82 -16.06 3.78 0.08
N GLU A 83 -15.79 4.44 -1.03
CA GLU A 83 -16.36 4.09 -2.33
C GLU A 83 -15.35 3.40 -3.23
N GLU A 84 -14.09 3.83 -3.16
CA GLU A 84 -13.05 3.36 -4.05
C GLU A 84 -11.71 3.31 -3.33
N VAL A 85 -10.91 2.29 -3.63
CA VAL A 85 -9.66 2.00 -2.93
C VAL A 85 -8.61 1.63 -3.96
N PHE A 86 -7.44 2.23 -3.83
CA PHE A 86 -6.26 1.97 -4.62
C PHE A 86 -5.23 1.34 -3.70
N LEU A 87 -4.64 0.22 -4.12
CA LEU A 87 -3.72 -0.57 -3.33
C LEU A 87 -2.43 -0.77 -4.12
N THR A 88 -1.28 -0.47 -3.53
CA THR A 88 0.01 -0.90 -4.09
C THR A 88 0.21 -2.39 -3.92
N ARG A 89 -0.36 -2.98 -2.87
CA ARG A 89 -0.28 -4.41 -2.58
C ARG A 89 -1.50 -4.92 -1.81
N ALA A 90 -1.69 -6.22 -1.83
CA ALA A 90 -2.81 -6.90 -1.22
C ALA A 90 -2.38 -8.30 -0.79
N GLU A 91 -1.70 -8.38 0.35
CA GLU A 91 -1.17 -9.64 0.85
C GLU A 91 -2.24 -10.46 1.60
N PRO A 92 -2.30 -11.80 1.47
CA PRO A 92 -3.29 -12.63 2.15
C PRO A 92 -3.29 -12.54 3.68
N THR A 93 -2.17 -12.08 4.26
CA THR A 93 -1.96 -11.87 5.69
C THR A 93 -2.43 -10.50 6.18
N SER A 94 -2.91 -9.63 5.28
CA SER A 94 -3.33 -8.27 5.62
C SER A 94 -4.64 -8.25 6.40
N ILE A 95 -4.78 -7.25 7.28
CA ILE A 95 -6.05 -6.86 7.92
C ILE A 95 -6.42 -5.48 7.39
N GLY A 96 -7.71 -5.23 7.19
CA GLY A 96 -8.21 -3.94 6.67
C GLY A 96 -8.70 -4.06 5.23
N ILE A 97 -8.77 -2.91 4.55
CA ILE A 97 -9.33 -2.85 3.21
C ILE A 97 -8.48 -3.58 2.16
N SER A 98 -7.17 -3.62 2.36
CA SER A 98 -6.23 -4.41 1.55
C SER A 98 -6.52 -5.92 1.59
N ALA A 99 -7.14 -6.41 2.67
CA ALA A 99 -7.57 -7.81 2.78
C ALA A 99 -8.71 -8.14 1.81
N VAL A 100 -9.55 -7.17 1.42
CA VAL A 100 -10.53 -7.35 0.33
C VAL A 100 -9.81 -7.58 -0.98
N GLY A 101 -8.80 -6.76 -1.28
CA GLY A 101 -7.95 -6.91 -2.47
C GLY A 101 -7.28 -8.27 -2.52
N ALA A 102 -6.74 -8.74 -1.40
CA ALA A 102 -6.02 -10.01 -1.33
C ALA A 102 -6.92 -11.21 -1.65
N ARG A 103 -8.23 -11.08 -1.41
CA ARG A 103 -9.24 -12.08 -1.75
C ARG A 103 -9.70 -12.03 -3.21
N LEU A 104 -9.51 -10.91 -3.89
CA LEU A 104 -9.78 -10.75 -5.32
C LEU A 104 -8.58 -11.22 -6.15
N ARG A 105 -7.40 -10.70 -5.82
CA ARG A 105 -6.12 -11.03 -6.43
C ARG A 105 -5.00 -10.66 -5.46
N PRO A 106 -4.30 -11.63 -4.85
CA PRO A 106 -3.11 -11.32 -4.06
C PRO A 106 -2.11 -10.50 -4.87
N VAL A 107 -1.51 -9.49 -4.24
CA VAL A 107 -0.45 -8.67 -4.83
C VAL A 107 0.67 -8.51 -3.82
N SER A 108 1.86 -8.97 -4.15
CA SER A 108 3.04 -8.83 -3.28
C SER A 108 3.67 -7.44 -3.38
N ILE A 109 4.65 -7.18 -2.51
CA ILE A 109 5.45 -5.96 -2.56
C ILE A 109 6.30 -5.86 -3.84
N ASP A 110 6.72 -6.98 -4.42
CA ASP A 110 7.64 -7.03 -5.58
C ASP A 110 6.91 -7.07 -6.93
N GLU A 111 5.62 -7.43 -6.95
CA GLU A 111 4.85 -7.46 -8.19
C GLU A 111 4.64 -6.04 -8.75
N PRO A 112 4.93 -5.76 -10.02
CA PRO A 112 4.93 -4.39 -10.56
C PRO A 112 3.54 -3.89 -10.94
N PHE A 113 2.52 -4.19 -10.15
CA PHE A 113 1.14 -3.73 -10.33
C PHE A 113 0.45 -3.54 -8.97
N GLY A 114 -0.74 -2.96 -9.01
CA GLY A 114 -1.60 -2.72 -7.85
C GLY A 114 -3.04 -3.12 -8.12
N LEU A 115 -3.96 -2.75 -7.23
CA LEU A 115 -5.39 -2.98 -7.41
C LEU A 115 -6.20 -1.71 -7.22
N ARG A 116 -7.23 -1.58 -8.04
CA ARG A 116 -8.34 -0.65 -7.87
C ARG A 116 -9.56 -1.45 -7.49
N ILE A 117 -10.27 -1.04 -6.45
CA ILE A 117 -11.46 -1.72 -5.95
C ILE A 117 -12.52 -0.66 -5.71
N ARG A 118 -13.67 -0.82 -6.36
CA ARG A 118 -14.87 -0.02 -6.09
C ARG A 118 -15.81 -0.83 -5.21
N LEU A 119 -16.14 -0.27 -4.06
CA LEU A 119 -17.04 -0.86 -3.08
C LEU A 119 -18.50 -0.54 -3.43
N GLY A 120 -19.38 -1.42 -2.99
CA GLY A 120 -20.82 -1.28 -3.20
C GLY A 120 -21.41 -2.44 -4.01
N LYS A 121 -22.71 -2.33 -4.29
CA LYS A 121 -23.42 -3.33 -5.08
C LYS A 121 -23.10 -3.14 -6.56
N GLY A 122 -22.76 -4.22 -7.24
CA GLY A 122 -22.63 -4.27 -8.68
C GLY A 122 -23.11 -5.60 -9.22
N ASP A 123 -23.45 -5.61 -10.50
CA ASP A 123 -23.89 -6.77 -11.28
C ASP A 123 -22.97 -7.05 -12.49
N GLY A 124 -21.89 -6.28 -12.62
CA GLY A 124 -20.89 -6.43 -13.66
C GLY A 124 -20.03 -7.69 -13.52
N PRO A 125 -19.23 -8.03 -14.56
CA PRO A 125 -18.45 -9.26 -14.61
C PRO A 125 -17.39 -9.36 -13.50
N THR A 126 -16.94 -8.23 -12.97
CA THR A 126 -15.98 -8.12 -11.87
C THR A 126 -16.64 -7.98 -10.49
N ALA A 127 -17.97 -7.87 -10.40
CA ALA A 127 -18.67 -7.67 -9.14
C ALA A 127 -18.61 -8.94 -8.27
N ARG A 128 -18.25 -8.82 -6.99
CA ARG A 128 -18.05 -9.96 -6.08
C ARG A 128 -18.49 -9.65 -4.65
N LEU A 129 -18.94 -10.68 -3.93
CA LEU A 129 -19.08 -10.64 -2.47
C LEU A 129 -17.83 -11.28 -1.86
N VAL A 130 -17.12 -10.54 -1.02
CA VAL A 130 -15.81 -10.93 -0.51
C VAL A 130 -15.85 -11.02 1.01
N LYS A 131 -15.53 -12.19 1.57
CA LYS A 131 -15.36 -12.35 3.03
C LYS A 131 -13.90 -12.08 3.42
N ALA A 132 -13.65 -10.96 4.09
CA ALA A 132 -12.31 -10.47 4.40
C ALA A 132 -12.18 -9.96 5.85
N PRO A 133 -11.01 -10.12 6.50
CA PRO A 133 -10.75 -9.61 7.84
C PRO A 133 -10.48 -8.10 7.79
N ILE A 134 -11.51 -7.29 8.03
CA ILE A 134 -11.36 -5.83 7.94
C ILE A 134 -10.86 -5.20 9.23
N ALA A 135 -11.07 -5.87 10.36
CA ALA A 135 -10.47 -5.48 11.63
C ALA A 135 -10.28 -6.71 12.52
N PRO A 136 -9.49 -6.62 13.61
CA PRO A 136 -9.38 -7.70 14.59
C PRO A 136 -10.77 -8.16 15.08
N GLY A 137 -11.05 -9.46 14.92
CA GLY A 137 -12.34 -10.05 15.29
C GLY A 137 -13.50 -9.79 14.31
N MET A 138 -13.29 -9.02 13.22
CA MET A 138 -14.33 -8.68 12.25
C MET A 138 -14.02 -9.23 10.85
N VAL A 139 -14.85 -10.16 10.39
CA VAL A 139 -14.73 -10.78 9.04
C VAL A 139 -16.05 -10.67 8.25
N PRO A 140 -16.51 -9.44 7.94
CA PRO A 140 -17.76 -9.23 7.22
C PRO A 140 -17.67 -9.69 5.76
N VAL A 141 -18.83 -9.76 5.11
CA VAL A 141 -18.94 -9.88 3.65
C VAL A 141 -19.00 -8.46 3.08
N VAL A 142 -18.01 -8.10 2.28
CA VAL A 142 -17.89 -6.81 1.59
C VAL A 142 -18.40 -6.95 0.17
N SER A 143 -19.22 -6.00 -0.28
CA SER A 143 -19.67 -5.95 -1.69
C SER A 143 -18.67 -5.14 -2.50
N VAL A 144 -18.14 -5.76 -3.55
CA VAL A 144 -17.27 -5.13 -4.56
C VAL A 144 -18.07 -5.01 -5.83
N SER A 145 -18.30 -3.79 -6.30
CA SER A 145 -19.04 -3.56 -7.55
C SER A 145 -18.15 -3.76 -8.77
N GLU A 146 -16.88 -3.37 -8.65
CA GLU A 146 -15.90 -3.38 -9.73
C GLU A 146 -14.49 -3.49 -9.14
N TRP A 147 -13.58 -4.15 -9.84
CA TRP A 147 -12.16 -4.07 -9.51
C TRP A 147 -11.32 -4.24 -10.77
N ALA A 148 -10.13 -3.67 -10.75
CA ALA A 148 -9.18 -3.70 -11.87
C ALA A 148 -7.74 -3.78 -11.35
N VAL A 149 -6.83 -4.20 -12.23
CA VAL A 149 -5.40 -4.14 -11.98
C VAL A 149 -4.92 -2.73 -12.32
N LEU A 150 -4.18 -2.11 -11.40
CA LEU A 150 -3.49 -0.85 -11.64
C LEU A 150 -2.15 -1.13 -12.30
N GLN A 151 -1.94 -0.63 -13.51
CA GLN A 151 -0.64 -0.67 -14.17
C GLN A 151 0.19 0.57 -13.83
N PRO A 152 1.51 0.45 -13.69
CA PRO A 152 2.37 1.62 -13.49
C PRO A 152 2.24 2.64 -14.61
N GLY A 153 2.14 3.92 -14.26
CA GLY A 153 2.01 5.03 -15.21
C GLY A 153 0.60 5.27 -15.74
N GLU A 154 -0.36 4.37 -15.46
CA GLU A 154 -1.77 4.60 -15.77
C GLU A 154 -2.39 5.56 -14.74
N ARG A 155 -3.09 6.58 -15.23
CA ARG A 155 -3.84 7.52 -14.39
C ARG A 155 -5.31 7.16 -14.35
N TRP A 156 -5.84 7.04 -13.14
CA TRP A 156 -7.25 6.74 -12.88
C TRP A 156 -7.95 7.98 -12.35
N LEU A 157 -9.00 8.41 -13.06
CA LEU A 157 -9.82 9.54 -12.65
C LEU A 157 -10.70 9.17 -11.46
N ILE A 158 -10.70 10.01 -10.43
CA ILE A 158 -11.67 9.93 -9.33
C ILE A 158 -12.91 10.73 -9.72
N GLU A 159 -13.99 10.01 -10.00
CA GLU A 159 -15.25 10.56 -10.51
C GLU A 159 -16.07 11.27 -9.43
N ARG A 160 -16.03 10.81 -8.17
CA ARG A 160 -16.94 11.27 -7.12
C ARG A 160 -16.36 12.42 -6.30
N ARG A 161 -17.19 13.44 -6.09
CA ARG A 161 -16.90 14.69 -5.38
C ARG A 161 -18.22 15.25 -4.82
N PRO A 162 -18.21 15.96 -3.69
CA PRO A 162 -17.07 16.26 -2.82
C PRO A 162 -16.72 15.08 -1.89
N GLY A 163 -15.54 15.10 -1.27
CA GLY A 163 -15.07 14.02 -0.39
C GLY A 163 -13.60 14.17 0.01
N THR A 164 -12.95 13.04 0.34
CA THR A 164 -11.53 12.98 0.72
C THR A 164 -10.87 11.72 0.17
N ILE A 165 -9.54 11.77 0.04
CA ILE A 165 -8.68 10.60 -0.15
C ILE A 165 -7.84 10.45 1.11
N ALA A 166 -8.06 9.36 1.87
CA ALA A 166 -7.18 8.97 2.97
C ALA A 166 -5.96 8.23 2.41
N LEU A 167 -4.77 8.60 2.84
CA LEU A 167 -3.48 8.07 2.36
C LEU A 167 -2.76 7.37 3.50
N ASP A 168 -2.51 6.06 3.34
CA ASP A 168 -1.89 5.18 4.33
C ASP A 168 -2.55 5.20 5.73
N GLY A 169 -3.79 5.72 5.80
CA GLY A 169 -4.54 5.97 7.02
C GLY A 169 -4.04 7.10 7.92
N GLU A 170 -3.09 7.93 7.47
CA GLU A 170 -2.49 9.00 8.28
C GLU A 170 -2.70 10.41 7.70
N ARG A 171 -2.68 10.54 6.37
CA ARG A 171 -2.83 11.82 5.67
C ARG A 171 -4.14 11.85 4.88
N GLU A 172 -4.60 13.04 4.53
CA GLU A 172 -5.80 13.23 3.73
C GLU A 172 -5.63 14.30 2.64
N VAL A 173 -6.24 14.06 1.47
CA VAL A 173 -6.37 15.03 0.37
C VAL A 173 -7.85 15.34 0.16
N THR A 174 -8.24 16.61 0.26
CA THR A 174 -9.64 17.02 0.07
C THR A 174 -10.03 17.03 -1.41
N LEU A 175 -11.16 16.40 -1.73
CA LEU A 175 -11.77 16.38 -3.06
C LEU A 175 -12.77 17.52 -3.20
N LEU A 176 -12.31 18.65 -3.74
CA LEU A 176 -13.15 19.82 -3.97
C LEU A 176 -13.94 19.69 -5.30
N PRO A 177 -15.16 20.25 -5.38
CA PRO A 177 -15.91 20.33 -6.64
C PRO A 177 -15.11 21.02 -7.75
N GLY A 178 -15.26 20.55 -8.99
CA GLY A 178 -14.63 21.16 -10.17
C GLY A 178 -13.14 20.89 -10.37
N ARG A 179 -12.44 20.27 -9.41
CA ARG A 179 -11.01 19.93 -9.50
C ARG A 179 -10.81 18.53 -10.04
N LYS A 180 -10.07 18.34 -11.14
CA LYS A 180 -9.72 17.02 -11.68
C LYS A 180 -8.79 16.31 -10.71
N VAL A 181 -9.16 15.13 -10.22
CA VAL A 181 -8.31 14.34 -9.31
C VAL A 181 -8.02 12.98 -9.92
N GLU A 182 -6.74 12.61 -9.95
CA GLU A 182 -6.26 11.35 -10.53
C GLU A 182 -5.32 10.64 -9.55
N ILE A 183 -5.31 9.31 -9.61
CA ILE A 183 -4.34 8.48 -8.91
C ILE A 183 -3.55 7.66 -9.93
N ALA A 184 -2.25 7.55 -9.75
CA ALA A 184 -1.40 6.68 -10.55
C ALA A 184 -0.54 5.78 -9.68
N LEU A 185 -0.41 4.52 -10.07
CA LEU A 185 0.64 3.66 -9.51
C LEU A 185 1.98 4.00 -10.16
N THR A 186 3.04 4.08 -9.36
CA THR A 186 4.41 4.19 -9.85
C THR A 186 5.34 3.24 -9.11
N LEU A 187 6.41 2.83 -9.78
CA LEU A 187 7.51 2.05 -9.19
C LEU A 187 8.62 2.95 -8.61
N ASP A 188 8.39 4.27 -8.61
CA ASP A 188 9.36 5.29 -8.19
C ASP A 188 9.28 5.62 -6.68
N GLY A 189 8.85 4.67 -5.85
CA GLY A 189 8.77 4.84 -4.41
C GLY A 189 10.15 4.91 -3.72
N PRO A 190 10.19 5.03 -2.39
CA PRO A 190 11.44 4.98 -1.65
C PRO A 190 12.14 3.62 -1.79
N ASN A 191 13.45 3.65 -1.62
CA ASN A 191 14.23 2.43 -1.46
C ASN A 191 13.99 1.87 -0.05
N VAL A 192 13.71 0.58 0.05
CA VAL A 192 13.43 -0.14 1.29
C VAL A 192 14.45 -1.25 1.46
N VAL A 193 15.03 -1.33 2.65
CA VAL A 193 15.99 -2.37 3.02
C VAL A 193 15.24 -3.59 3.52
N ASP A 194 15.53 -4.76 2.94
CA ASP A 194 15.20 -6.05 3.50
C ASP A 194 16.25 -6.43 4.55
N VAL A 195 15.88 -6.34 5.83
CA VAL A 195 16.79 -6.63 6.95
C VAL A 195 17.23 -8.10 6.93
N ALA A 196 16.31 -9.03 6.63
CA ALA A 196 16.62 -10.45 6.64
C ALA A 196 17.58 -10.80 5.50
N MET A 197 17.37 -10.26 4.30
CA MET A 197 18.27 -10.45 3.17
C MET A 197 19.65 -9.82 3.44
N THR A 198 19.69 -8.62 4.01
CA THR A 198 20.95 -7.96 4.38
C THR A 198 21.78 -8.84 5.30
N LEU A 199 21.17 -9.39 6.36
CA LEU A 199 21.87 -10.26 7.31
C LEU A 199 22.33 -11.58 6.68
N ARG A 200 21.57 -12.15 5.73
CA ARG A 200 22.01 -13.33 4.97
C ARG A 200 23.23 -13.02 4.11
N LEU A 201 23.27 -11.87 3.47
CA LEU A 201 24.40 -11.44 2.64
C LEU A 201 25.66 -11.13 3.47
N LEU A 202 25.49 -10.73 4.73
CA LEU A 202 26.59 -10.53 5.68
C LEU A 202 27.10 -11.84 6.30
N ALA A 203 26.36 -12.94 6.18
CA ALA A 203 26.78 -14.22 6.70
C ALA A 203 28.04 -14.71 5.94
N PRO A 204 28.98 -15.37 6.63
CA PRO A 204 30.15 -15.93 5.97
C PRO A 204 29.72 -16.94 4.90
N LYS A 205 30.33 -16.83 3.71
CA LYS A 205 30.17 -17.83 2.66
C LYS A 205 30.82 -19.14 3.11
N THR A 206 30.13 -20.25 2.95
CA THR A 206 30.69 -21.59 3.15
C THR A 206 31.35 -22.07 1.85
N ASP A 207 32.46 -22.80 1.97
CA ASP A 207 33.30 -23.29 0.86
C ASP A 207 32.59 -24.23 -0.16
N GLU A 208 31.27 -24.43 -0.06
CA GLU A 208 30.46 -25.25 -0.98
C GLU A 208 29.85 -24.46 -2.16
N ASP A 209 30.06 -23.14 -2.22
CA ASP A 209 29.50 -22.23 -3.24
C ASP A 209 30.52 -21.74 -4.30
N GLU A 210 31.71 -22.37 -4.40
CA GLU A 210 32.68 -22.20 -5.52
C GLU A 210 32.64 -23.37 -6.52
#